data_AF-A0A930U800-F1
#
_entry.id   AF-A0A930U800-F1
#
_cell.length_a   1.000
_cell.length_b   1.000
_cell.length_c   1.000
_cell.angle_alpha   90.00
_cell.angle_beta   90.00
_cell.angle_gamma   90.00
#
_symmetry.space_group_name_H-M   'P 1'
#
loop_
_entity.id
_entity.type
_entity.pdbx_description
1 polymer ?
#
loop_
_entity_poly.entity_id
_entity_poly.type
_entity_poly.pdbx_seq_one_letter_code
_entity_poly.pdbx_strand_id
1 'polypeptide(L)'
;PDISFFSKERLRGVAELPTGFLDGAPDLAIEVLSPGNTVDEIHDKLVEYFENGTRLAWIIHPSENYVLVYRSAQEPDRLLKSFNSLDGEEVIPGFALPLADLFQKLSF
;
A
#
# COMPACT_ATOMS: atom_id res chain seq x y z
N PRO A 1 7.08 4.55 -0.86
CA PRO A 1 5.87 4.13 -1.59
C PRO A 1 5.23 5.22 -2.44
N ASP A 2 4.57 4.79 -3.51
CA ASP A 2 3.90 5.66 -4.48
C ASP A 2 2.71 6.40 -3.85
N ILE A 3 2.00 5.71 -2.95
CA ILE A 3 0.95 6.30 -2.13
C ILE A 3 1.16 5.87 -0.68
N SER A 4 0.97 6.81 0.24
CA SER A 4 1.06 6.61 1.68
C SER A 4 -0.20 7.10 2.37
N PHE A 5 -0.64 6.36 3.38
CA PHE A 5 -1.64 6.84 4.33
C PHE A 5 -1.08 6.81 5.76
N PHE A 6 -1.18 7.95 6.44
CA PHE A 6 -0.87 8.09 7.86
C PHE A 6 -2.17 8.43 8.59
N SER A 7 -2.51 7.61 9.57
CA SER A 7 -3.62 7.89 10.48
C SER A 7 -3.31 9.10 11.34
N LYS A 8 -4.35 9.78 11.83
CA LYS A 8 -4.18 10.86 12.81
C LYS A 8 -3.46 10.40 14.07
N GLU A 9 -3.64 9.13 14.45
CA GLU A 9 -2.97 8.54 15.61
C GLU A 9 -1.45 8.46 15.41
N ARG A 10 -1.00 8.04 14.22
CA ARG A 10 0.43 8.00 13.84
C ARG A 10 1.09 9.37 13.91
N LEU A 11 0.33 10.43 13.63
CA LEU A 11 0.79 11.82 13.66
C LEU A 11 0.56 12.51 15.01
N ARG A 12 0.06 11.81 16.04
CA ARG A 12 -0.12 12.43 17.36
C ARG A 12 1.22 12.88 17.92
N GLY A 13 1.27 14.14 18.39
CA GLY A 13 2.48 14.73 18.94
C GLY A 13 3.40 15.37 17.90
N VAL A 14 3.13 15.18 16.60
CA VAL A 14 3.79 15.94 15.54
C VAL A 14 3.18 17.34 15.49
N ALA A 15 3.92 18.33 16.01
CA ALA A 15 3.45 19.72 16.09
C ALA A 15 3.36 20.37 14.71
N GLU A 16 4.34 20.08 13.84
CA GLU A 16 4.40 20.48 12.44
C GLU A 16 4.94 19.30 11.63
N LEU A 17 4.40 19.10 10.42
CA LEU A 17 4.97 18.11 9.52
C LEU A 17 6.42 18.50 9.18
N PRO A 18 7.37 17.55 9.21
CA PRO A 18 8.77 17.86 8.96
C PRO A 18 8.97 18.38 7.54
N THR A 19 9.89 19.32 7.39
CA THR A 19 10.43 19.68 6.07
C THR A 19 11.36 18.55 5.63
N GLY A 20 10.81 17.50 5.03
CA GLY A 20 11.53 16.30 4.63
C GLY A 20 10.71 15.03 4.85
N PHE A 21 11.37 13.97 5.32
CA PHE A 21 10.73 12.69 5.60
C PHE A 21 10.04 12.71 6.96
N LEU A 22 8.88 12.07 7.04
CA LEU A 22 8.27 11.69 8.32
C LEU A 22 9.08 10.54 8.92
N ASP A 23 9.33 10.60 10.23
CA ASP A 23 9.96 9.49 10.94
C ASP A 23 8.99 8.29 10.99
N GLY A 24 9.49 7.12 10.57
CA GLY A 24 8.75 5.87 10.51
C GLY A 24 7.99 5.64 9.20
N ALA A 25 7.31 4.50 9.12
CA ALA A 25 6.56 4.09 7.93
C ALA A 25 5.07 4.47 8.02
N PRO A 26 4.37 4.63 6.88
CA PRO A 26 2.93 4.87 6.87
C PRO A 26 2.14 3.69 7.43
N ASP A 27 0.92 3.94 7.91
CA ASP A 27 0.02 2.85 8.34
C ASP A 27 -0.35 1.95 7.15
N LEU A 28 -0.56 2.54 5.97
CA LEU A 28 -0.72 1.86 4.69
C LEU A 28 0.30 2.37 3.66
N ALA A 29 1.08 1.45 3.10
CA ALA A 29 1.98 1.69 1.97
C ALA A 29 1.40 1.07 0.69
N ILE A 30 1.41 1.81 -0.43
CA ILE A 30 0.99 1.29 -1.73
C ILE A 30 2.12 1.47 -2.73
N GLU A 31 2.48 0.38 -3.40
CA GLU A 31 3.42 0.35 -4.52
C GLU A 31 2.68 -0.07 -5.79
N VAL A 32 2.95 0.64 -6.88
CA VAL A 32 2.43 0.34 -8.22
C VAL A 32 3.58 -0.19 -9.05
N LEU A 33 3.55 -1.48 -9.37
CA LEU A 33 4.64 -2.10 -10.11
C LEU A 33 4.78 -1.50 -11.51
N SER A 34 6.03 -1.14 -11.82
CA SER A 34 6.47 -0.77 -13.16
C SER A 34 7.26 -1.90 -13.81
N PRO A 35 7.38 -1.94 -15.15
CA PRO A 35 8.08 -3.02 -15.85
C PRO A 35 9.54 -3.25 -15.43
N GLY A 36 10.18 -2.25 -14.81
CA GLY A 36 11.57 -2.35 -14.35
C GLY A 36 11.74 -2.82 -12.90
N ASN A 37 10.66 -2.94 -12.13
CA ASN A 37 10.78 -3.36 -10.73
C ASN A 37 11.14 -4.84 -10.63
N THR A 38 12.12 -5.14 -9.78
CA THR A 38 12.48 -6.52 -9.44
C THR A 38 11.71 -7.01 -8.23
N VAL A 39 11.59 -8.33 -8.08
CA VAL A 39 10.97 -8.94 -6.89
C VAL A 39 11.75 -8.58 -5.62
N ASP A 40 13.07 -8.59 -5.70
CA ASP A 40 13.95 -8.30 -4.56
C ASP A 40 13.80 -6.85 -4.09
N GLU A 41 13.76 -5.86 -5.01
CA GLU A 41 13.52 -4.46 -4.65
C GLU A 41 12.19 -4.24 -3.94
N ILE A 42 11.13 -4.94 -4.37
CA ILE A 42 9.82 -4.84 -3.74
C ILE A 42 9.81 -5.54 -2.38
N HIS A 43 10.52 -6.66 -2.26
CA HIS A 43 10.68 -7.35 -0.99
C HIS A 43 11.44 -6.50 0.04
N ASP A 44 12.56 -5.89 -0.36
CA ASP A 44 13.35 -5.00 0.50
C ASP A 44 12.51 -3.82 1.02
N LYS A 45 11.70 -3.21 0.15
CA LYS A 45 10.73 -2.17 0.54
C LYS A 45 9.71 -2.69 1.55
N LEU A 46 9.14 -3.87 1.31
CA LEU A 46 8.17 -4.46 2.24
C LEU A 46 8.79 -4.71 3.61
N VAL A 47 10.01 -5.25 3.66
CA VAL A 47 10.78 -5.43 4.90
C VAL A 47 10.93 -4.09 5.62
N GLU A 48 11.43 -3.06 4.93
CA GLU A 48 11.60 -1.72 5.50
C GLU A 48 10.27 -1.16 6.05
N TYR A 49 9.17 -1.29 5.31
CA TYR A 49 7.86 -0.77 5.72
C TYR A 49 7.35 -1.46 6.99
N PHE A 50 7.37 -2.79 7.03
CA PHE A 50 6.86 -3.54 8.17
C PHE A 50 7.76 -3.42 9.41
N GLU A 51 9.09 -3.37 9.25
CA GLU A 51 10.01 -3.12 10.36
C GLU A 51 9.82 -1.73 10.98
N ASN A 52 9.36 -0.76 10.19
CA ASN A 52 9.10 0.62 10.63
C ASN A 52 7.62 0.91 10.94
N GLY A 53 6.80 -0.14 11.10
CA GLY A 53 5.46 -0.04 11.68
C GLY A 53 4.29 0.13 10.71
N THR A 54 4.50 -0.11 9.41
CA THR A 54 3.40 -0.31 8.46
C THR A 54 2.55 -1.50 8.89
N ARG A 55 1.22 -1.36 8.75
CA ARG A 55 0.24 -2.37 9.15
C ARG A 55 -0.39 -3.07 7.96
N LEU A 56 -0.42 -2.41 6.81
CA LEU A 56 -0.99 -2.92 5.57
C LEU A 56 -0.14 -2.43 4.40
N ALA A 57 0.14 -3.31 3.45
CA ALA A 57 0.76 -2.91 2.19
C ALA A 57 0.02 -3.51 1.00
N TRP A 58 -0.16 -2.71 -0.05
CA TRP A 58 -0.74 -3.15 -1.31
C TRP A 58 0.30 -3.03 -2.44
N ILE A 59 0.56 -4.15 -3.09
CA ILE A 59 1.38 -4.19 -4.31
C ILE A 59 0.44 -4.35 -5.49
N ILE A 60 0.26 -3.28 -6.26
CA ILE A 60 -0.63 -3.24 -7.42
C ILE A 60 0.17 -3.67 -8.64
N HIS A 61 -0.36 -4.62 -9.42
CA HIS A 61 0.23 -5.09 -10.67
C HIS A 61 -0.64 -4.66 -11.86
N PRO A 62 -0.40 -3.48 -12.47
CA PRO A 62 -1.33 -2.91 -13.45
C PRO A 62 -1.45 -3.70 -14.74
N SER A 63 -0.38 -4.34 -15.21
CA SER A 63 -0.44 -5.13 -16.47
C SER A 63 -1.26 -6.41 -16.33
N GLU A 64 -1.31 -6.98 -15.13
CA GLU A 64 -1.96 -8.26 -14.84
C GLU A 64 -3.29 -8.07 -14.06
N ASN A 65 -3.65 -6.83 -13.74
CA ASN A 65 -4.87 -6.42 -13.04
C ASN A 65 -5.13 -7.19 -11.75
N TYR A 66 -4.12 -7.27 -10.89
CA TYR A 66 -4.26 -7.81 -9.54
C TYR A 66 -3.56 -6.95 -8.50
N VAL A 67 -3.92 -7.18 -7.24
CA VAL A 67 -3.28 -6.57 -6.08
C VAL A 67 -2.89 -7.67 -5.10
N LEU A 68 -1.66 -7.62 -4.60
CA LEU A 68 -1.24 -8.43 -3.46
C LEU A 68 -1.41 -7.61 -2.18
N VAL A 69 -1.99 -8.23 -1.16
CA VAL A 69 -2.20 -7.62 0.15
C VAL A 69 -1.25 -8.28 1.15
N TYR A 70 -0.47 -7.46 1.83
CA TYR A 70 0.51 -7.87 2.83
C TYR A 70 0.16 -7.26 4.20
N ARG A 71 0.30 -8.06 5.25
CA ARG A 71 0.31 -7.66 6.67
C ARG A 71 1.63 -7.97 7.36
N SER A 72 2.58 -8.57 6.64
CA SER A 72 3.97 -8.77 7.02
C SER A 72 4.84 -8.83 5.77
N ALA A 73 6.17 -8.74 5.92
CA ALA A 73 7.09 -8.77 4.79
C ALA A 73 7.34 -10.18 4.19
N GLN A 74 6.83 -11.24 4.82
CA GLN A 74 7.20 -12.62 4.48
C GLN A 74 6.56 -13.09 3.17
N GLU A 75 5.22 -13.04 3.11
CA GLU A 75 4.45 -13.45 1.94
C GLU A 75 3.11 -12.71 1.89
N PRO A 76 2.49 -12.57 0.70
CA PRO A 76 1.20 -11.92 0.60
C PRO A 76 0.11 -12.79 1.22
N ASP A 77 -0.66 -12.22 2.14
CA ASP A 77 -1.81 -12.91 2.75
C ASP A 77 -2.93 -13.16 1.74
N ARG A 78 -3.08 -12.27 0.74
CA ARG A 78 -4.16 -12.34 -0.25
C ARG A 78 -3.71 -11.86 -1.62
N LEU A 79 -4.25 -12.53 -2.64
CA LEU A 79 -4.27 -12.09 -4.03
C LEU A 79 -5.70 -11.64 -4.38
N LEU A 80 -5.85 -10.38 -4.77
CA LEU A 80 -7.12 -9.81 -5.20
C LEU A 80 -7.11 -9.58 -6.71
N LYS A 81 -8.15 -10.02 -7.40
CA LYS A 81 -8.36 -9.84 -8.84
C LYS A 81 -9.57 -8.94 -9.10
N SER A 82 -9.87 -8.69 -10.37
CA SER A 82 -10.91 -7.74 -10.81
C SER A 82 -12.30 -7.87 -10.16
N PHE A 83 -12.72 -9.07 -9.74
CA PHE A 83 -14.00 -9.30 -9.06
C PHE A 83 -13.97 -9.06 -7.53
N ASN A 84 -12.80 -8.71 -6.98
CA ASN A 84 -12.64 -8.37 -5.57
C ASN A 84 -12.71 -6.86 -5.34
N SER A 85 -12.65 -6.46 -4.08
CA SER A 85 -12.47 -5.08 -3.66
C SER A 85 -11.26 -4.99 -2.72
N LEU A 86 -10.51 -3.90 -2.83
CA LEU A 86 -9.60 -3.44 -1.80
C LEU A 86 -10.42 -3.03 -0.58
N ASP A 87 -9.97 -3.41 0.61
CA ASP A 87 -10.58 -3.07 1.89
C ASP A 87 -9.50 -2.44 2.76
N GLY A 88 -9.79 -1.28 3.33
CA GLY A 88 -8.85 -0.55 4.20
C GLY A 88 -8.63 -1.23 5.57
N GLU A 89 -9.43 -2.24 5.90
CA GLU A 89 -9.40 -3.00 7.14
C GLU A 89 -9.45 -2.07 8.36
N GLU A 90 -8.75 -2.41 9.42
CA GLU A 90 -8.61 -1.54 10.60
C GLU A 90 -7.68 -0.34 10.36
N VAL A 91 -6.99 -0.27 9.22
CA VAL A 91 -6.06 0.83 8.89
C VAL A 91 -6.82 2.03 8.35
N ILE A 92 -7.78 1.82 7.45
CA ILE A 92 -8.68 2.84 6.91
C ILE A 92 -10.13 2.32 7.02
N PRO A 93 -10.74 2.36 8.22
CA PRO A 93 -12.07 1.80 8.44
C PRO A 93 -13.12 2.36 7.48
N GLY A 94 -13.85 1.46 6.82
CA GLY A 94 -14.91 1.82 5.87
C GLY A 94 -14.44 2.17 4.45
N PHE A 95 -13.12 2.15 4.18
CA PHE A 95 -12.61 2.26 2.82
C PHE A 95 -12.85 0.94 2.08
N ALA A 96 -13.48 1.05 0.91
CA ALA A 96 -13.58 -0.05 -0.04
C ALA A 96 -13.45 0.49 -1.48
N LEU A 97 -12.72 -0.24 -2.32
CA LEU A 97 -12.56 0.10 -3.74
C LEU A 97 -12.65 -1.17 -4.60
N PRO A 98 -13.68 -1.34 -5.44
CA PRO A 98 -13.74 -2.42 -6.40
C PRO A 98 -12.52 -2.41 -7.34
N LEU A 99 -11.86 -3.56 -7.52
CA LEU A 99 -10.69 -3.63 -8.40
C LEU A 99 -11.07 -3.43 -9.87
N ALA A 100 -12.30 -3.76 -10.25
CA ALA A 100 -12.85 -3.43 -11.56
C ALA A 100 -12.78 -1.93 -11.87
N ASP A 101 -13.02 -1.08 -10.87
CA ASP A 101 -12.98 0.38 -11.02
C ASP A 101 -11.51 0.88 -11.03
N LEU A 102 -10.67 0.31 -10.17
CA LEU A 102 -9.23 0.64 -10.11
C LEU A 102 -8.51 0.42 -11.45
N PHE A 103 -8.82 -0.68 -12.14
CA PHE A 103 -8.19 -1.03 -13.42
C PHE A 103 -8.99 -0.58 -14.64
N GLN A 104 -10.04 0.23 -14.45
CA GLN A 104 -10.82 0.75 -15.55
C GLN A 104 -9.93 1.61 -16.47
N LYS A 105 -10.00 1.36 -17.78
CA LYS A 105 -9.35 2.25 -18.76
C LYS A 105 -10.07 3.59 -18.79
N LEU A 106 -9.35 4.65 -18.46
CA LEU A 106 -9.82 6.01 -18.62
C LEU A 106 -9.64 6.45 -20.08
N SER A 107 -10.68 7.01 -20.68
CA SER A 107 -10.59 7.73 -21.96
C SER A 107 -10.36 9.21 -21.65
N PHE A 108 -9.22 9.75 -22.09
CA PHE A 108 -8.92 11.18 -22.06
C PHE A 108 -9.12 11.79 -23.45
#